data_AF-A0ABD1DIE4-F1
#
_entry.id   AF-A0ABD1DIE4-F1
#
_cell.length_a   1.000
_cell.length_b   1.000
_cell.length_c   1.000
_cell.angle_alpha   90.00
_cell.angle_beta   90.00
_cell.angle_gamma   90.00
#
_symmetry.space_group_name_H-M   'P 1'
#
loop_
_entity.id
_entity.type
_entity.pdbx_description
1 polymer ?
#
loop_
_entity_poly.entity_id
_entity_poly.type
_entity_poly.pdbx_seq_one_letter_code
_entity_poly.pdbx_strand_id
1 'polypeptide(L)'
;MLTSKSAVAVVVALFVIHVEGQSKIPVNVYYESLCPDSAKFINEQLYPALQQFRGNVDLKLIPFGKASYRTQGSETTFECHHGPNECYGNKVHACAIQHIEGSSYEPNNTKEVLTLNYVNCLMERAQLKSGEFPGESCARDTDIRNWENIAACANDTEGSDLLRKAGDETNKLQKPLTSVPTVAFRQTYDRDTQNQAVDNFRAALCKNLNPAPVACRNIPGGSAPGLASFGLVTLVSVILTRLL
;
A
#
# COMPACT_ATOMS: atom_id res chain seq x y z
N MET A 1 39.05 -64.97 -17.52
CA MET A 1 38.69 -64.23 -16.29
C MET A 1 38.76 -62.73 -16.58
N LEU A 2 37.62 -62.10 -16.91
CA LEU A 2 37.49 -60.64 -16.90
C LEU A 2 36.14 -60.32 -16.24
N THR A 3 36.18 -59.83 -15.01
CA THR A 3 34.99 -59.40 -14.26
C THR A 3 34.69 -57.95 -14.60
N SER A 4 33.60 -57.70 -15.33
CA SER A 4 33.05 -56.36 -15.55
C SER A 4 32.42 -55.86 -14.25
N LYS A 5 32.95 -54.78 -13.66
CA LYS A 5 32.33 -54.07 -12.53
C LYS A 5 31.57 -52.88 -13.08
N SER A 6 30.24 -53.00 -13.18
CA SER A 6 29.38 -51.86 -13.48
C SER A 6 29.26 -50.98 -12.24
N ALA A 7 29.85 -49.78 -12.28
CA ALA A 7 29.63 -48.76 -11.27
C ALA A 7 28.34 -47.98 -11.61
N VAL A 8 27.36 -48.03 -10.71
CA VAL A 8 26.13 -47.22 -10.83
C VAL A 8 26.43 -45.86 -10.20
N ALA A 9 26.48 -44.81 -11.04
CA ALA A 9 26.59 -43.43 -10.56
C ALA A 9 25.20 -42.92 -10.16
N VAL A 10 25.00 -42.67 -8.87
CA VAL A 10 23.78 -42.03 -8.36
C VAL A 10 23.95 -40.52 -8.50
N VAL A 11 23.26 -39.92 -9.48
CA VAL A 11 23.21 -38.47 -9.66
C VAL A 11 22.16 -37.92 -8.69
N VAL A 12 22.60 -37.35 -7.57
CA VAL A 12 21.73 -36.61 -6.65
C VAL A 12 21.49 -35.22 -7.25
N ALA A 13 20.30 -35.01 -7.81
CA ALA A 13 19.87 -33.69 -8.27
C ALA A 13 19.55 -32.82 -7.05
N LEU A 14 20.42 -31.86 -6.73
CA LEU A 14 20.15 -30.81 -5.76
C LEU A 14 19.15 -29.84 -6.39
N PHE A 15 17.88 -29.96 -6.03
CA PHE A 15 16.87 -28.96 -6.37
C PHE A 15 17.15 -27.68 -5.57
N VAL A 16 17.80 -26.70 -6.20
CA VAL A 16 17.92 -25.35 -5.65
C VAL A 16 16.53 -24.71 -5.74
N ILE A 17 15.79 -24.74 -4.64
CA ILE A 17 14.50 -24.04 -4.53
C ILE A 17 14.81 -22.54 -4.58
N HIS A 18 14.66 -21.93 -5.76
CA HIS A 18 14.66 -20.49 -5.90
C HIS A 18 13.36 -19.99 -5.29
N VAL A 19 13.42 -19.55 -4.04
CA VAL A 19 12.35 -18.75 -3.44
C VAL A 19 12.46 -17.37 -4.09
N GLU A 20 11.82 -17.18 -5.24
CA GLU A 20 11.60 -15.84 -5.76
C GLU A 20 10.74 -15.10 -4.74
N GLY A 21 11.35 -14.13 -4.04
CA GLY A 21 10.62 -13.25 -3.15
C GLY A 21 9.50 -12.59 -3.94
N GLN A 22 8.25 -12.78 -3.50
CA GLN A 22 7.09 -12.18 -4.16
C GLN A 22 7.29 -10.66 -4.23
N SER A 23 7.40 -10.09 -5.44
CA SER A 23 7.56 -8.66 -5.61
C SER A 23 6.29 -7.94 -5.13
N LYS A 24 6.49 -6.89 -4.32
CA LYS A 24 5.39 -6.04 -3.84
C LYS A 24 4.79 -5.27 -5.02
N ILE A 25 3.47 -5.15 -5.05
CA ILE A 25 2.80 -4.29 -6.04
C ILE A 25 2.82 -2.83 -5.57
N PRO A 26 3.25 -1.88 -6.43
CA PRO A 26 3.10 -0.46 -6.13
C PRO A 26 1.63 -0.06 -6.07
N VAL A 27 1.23 0.56 -4.96
CA VAL A 27 -0.10 1.14 -4.74
C VAL A 27 0.05 2.58 -4.33
N ASN A 28 -0.41 3.50 -5.16
CA ASN A 28 -0.43 4.93 -4.87
C ASN A 28 -1.82 5.35 -4.41
N VAL A 29 -1.92 6.06 -3.30
CA VAL A 29 -3.17 6.61 -2.76
C VAL A 29 -3.05 8.13 -2.70
N TYR A 30 -3.90 8.82 -3.46
CA TYR A 30 -3.98 10.27 -3.56
C TYR A 30 -5.20 10.74 -2.76
N TYR A 31 -4.99 11.62 -1.78
CA TYR A 31 -6.02 11.97 -0.80
C TYR A 31 -5.82 13.39 -0.24
N GLU A 32 -6.84 13.89 0.47
CA GLU A 32 -6.84 15.18 1.15
C GLU A 32 -7.08 14.98 2.64
N SER A 33 -6.33 15.68 3.49
CA SER A 33 -6.35 15.49 4.94
C SER A 33 -7.68 15.80 5.63
N LEU A 34 -8.52 16.67 5.04
CA LEU A 34 -9.84 17.01 5.59
C LEU A 34 -11.02 16.47 4.78
N CYS A 35 -10.77 15.72 3.70
CA CYS A 35 -11.84 15.12 2.90
C CYS A 35 -12.45 13.90 3.62
N PRO A 36 -13.78 13.88 3.89
CA PRO A 36 -14.42 12.77 4.57
C PRO A 36 -14.32 11.44 3.83
N ASP A 37 -14.40 11.44 2.49
CA ASP A 37 -14.28 10.21 1.69
C ASP A 37 -12.86 9.66 1.72
N SER A 38 -11.87 10.55 1.75
CA SER A 38 -10.45 10.17 1.94
C SER A 38 -10.24 9.54 3.30
N ALA A 39 -10.81 10.12 4.36
CA ALA A 39 -10.72 9.58 5.71
C ALA A 39 -11.37 8.21 5.80
N LYS A 40 -12.61 8.09 5.34
CA LYS A 40 -13.36 6.85 5.31
C LYS A 40 -12.58 5.74 4.60
N PHE A 41 -12.04 6.01 3.41
CA PHE A 41 -11.24 5.02 2.70
C PHE A 41 -9.98 4.60 3.47
N ILE A 42 -9.23 5.56 4.02
CA ILE A 42 -8.01 5.25 4.77
C ILE A 42 -8.35 4.41 6.01
N ASN A 43 -9.33 4.84 6.80
CA ASN A 43 -9.69 4.22 8.07
C ASN A 43 -10.40 2.87 7.92
N GLU A 44 -11.33 2.75 6.96
CA GLU A 44 -12.21 1.58 6.83
C GLU A 44 -11.74 0.57 5.78
N GLN A 45 -10.89 0.96 4.83
CA GLN A 45 -10.47 0.09 3.71
C GLN A 45 -8.96 -0.14 3.70
N LEU A 46 -8.16 0.92 3.56
CA LEU A 46 -6.71 0.81 3.37
C LEU A 46 -6.01 0.28 4.63
N TYR A 47 -6.23 0.94 5.77
CA TYR A 47 -5.60 0.59 7.05
C TYR A 47 -5.87 -0.87 7.45
N PRO A 48 -7.12 -1.37 7.51
CA PRO A 48 -7.38 -2.75 7.88
C PRO A 48 -6.86 -3.77 6.84
N ALA A 49 -6.89 -3.44 5.54
CA ALA A 49 -6.34 -4.33 4.53
C ALA A 49 -4.82 -4.53 4.70
N LEU A 50 -4.08 -3.46 4.97
CA LEU A 50 -2.63 -3.53 5.10
C LEU A 50 -2.16 -4.29 6.35
N GLN A 51 -3.02 -4.54 7.34
CA GLN A 51 -2.72 -5.49 8.42
C GLN A 51 -2.42 -6.91 7.90
N GLN A 52 -3.05 -7.30 6.78
CA GLN A 52 -2.86 -8.62 6.16
C GLN A 52 -1.97 -8.57 4.92
N PHE A 53 -1.96 -7.44 4.19
CA PHE A 53 -1.32 -7.32 2.88
C PHE A 53 -0.02 -6.50 2.86
N ARG A 54 0.51 -6.05 4.00
CA ARG A 54 1.79 -5.29 4.07
C ARG A 54 2.98 -5.95 3.36
N GLY A 55 3.01 -7.28 3.33
CA GLY A 55 4.06 -8.05 2.63
C GLY A 55 3.92 -8.04 1.11
N ASN A 56 2.75 -7.66 0.60
CA ASN A 56 2.40 -7.69 -0.83
C ASN A 56 2.33 -6.31 -1.46
N VAL A 57 2.32 -5.24 -0.65
CA VAL A 57 2.09 -3.86 -1.12
C VAL A 57 3.31 -3.00 -0.85
N ASP A 58 3.69 -2.24 -1.88
CA ASP A 58 4.59 -1.09 -1.80
C ASP A 58 3.71 0.17 -1.84
N LEU A 59 3.40 0.72 -0.66
CA LEU A 59 2.41 1.79 -0.50
C LEU A 59 3.09 3.16 -0.63
N LYS A 60 2.56 3.99 -1.54
CA LYS A 60 2.86 5.41 -1.61
C LYS A 60 1.62 6.22 -1.22
N LEU A 61 1.74 7.03 -0.19
CA LEU A 61 0.71 7.98 0.26
C LEU A 61 1.02 9.37 -0.32
N ILE A 62 0.05 10.01 -0.97
CA ILE A 62 0.20 11.31 -1.63
C ILE A 62 -0.86 12.29 -1.09
N PRO A 63 -0.56 13.03 0.00
CA PRO A 63 -1.46 14.00 0.60
C PRO A 63 -1.42 15.32 -0.17
N PHE A 64 -2.31 15.50 -1.14
CA PHE A 64 -2.44 16.71 -1.94
C PHE A 64 -3.85 16.79 -2.53
N GLY A 65 -4.29 15.66 -3.10
CA GLY A 65 -5.62 15.50 -3.66
C GLY A 65 -5.88 16.48 -4.80
N LYS A 66 -6.92 17.29 -4.67
CA LYS A 66 -7.32 18.24 -5.71
C LYS A 66 -6.87 19.68 -5.42
N ALA A 67 -5.97 19.86 -4.46
CA ALA A 67 -5.33 21.15 -4.22
C ALA A 67 -4.64 21.67 -5.49
N SER A 68 -4.35 22.97 -5.50
CA SER A 68 -3.50 23.59 -6.51
C SER A 68 -2.39 24.36 -5.84
N TYR A 69 -1.34 24.69 -6.60
CA TYR A 69 -0.25 25.51 -6.09
C TYR A 69 0.29 26.45 -7.16
N ARG A 70 0.91 27.54 -6.71
CA ARG A 70 1.66 28.50 -7.53
C ARG A 70 3.00 28.78 -6.87
N THR A 71 4.04 28.95 -7.67
CA THR A 71 5.38 29.30 -7.20
C THR A 71 5.71 30.75 -7.57
N GLN A 72 6.29 31.50 -6.64
CA GLN A 72 6.83 32.84 -6.84
C GLN A 72 8.24 32.88 -6.23
N GLY A 73 9.26 32.75 -7.07
CA GLY A 73 10.63 32.54 -6.58
C GLY A 73 10.73 31.22 -5.80
N SER A 74 11.21 31.29 -4.56
CA SER A 74 11.28 30.13 -3.65
C SER A 74 9.97 29.86 -2.90
N GLU A 75 9.01 30.79 -2.91
CA GLU A 75 7.77 30.63 -2.18
C GLU A 75 6.74 29.82 -2.98
N THR A 76 6.04 28.91 -2.30
CA THR A 76 4.93 28.15 -2.87
C THR A 76 3.65 28.43 -2.09
N THR A 77 2.63 28.93 -2.78
CA THR A 77 1.28 29.12 -2.22
C THR A 77 0.38 27.98 -2.64
N PHE A 78 -0.40 27.45 -1.70
CA PHE A 78 -1.34 26.34 -1.92
C PHE A 78 -2.77 26.81 -1.76
N GLU A 79 -3.65 26.29 -2.61
CA GLU A 79 -5.10 26.43 -2.49
C GLU A 79 -5.70 25.03 -2.35
N CYS A 80 -6.28 24.76 -1.18
CA CYS A 80 -6.87 23.47 -0.83
C CYS A 80 -8.39 23.60 -0.71
N HIS A 81 -9.10 22.51 -0.98
CA HIS A 81 -10.56 22.48 -1.06
C HIS A 81 -11.25 22.79 0.25
N HIS A 82 -10.69 22.30 1.36
CA HIS A 82 -11.24 22.51 2.70
C HIS A 82 -10.48 23.62 3.46
N GLY A 83 -9.86 24.55 2.71
CA GLY A 83 -9.22 25.74 3.23
C GLY A 83 -7.80 25.53 3.80
N PRO A 84 -7.24 26.56 4.47
CA PRO A 84 -5.84 26.56 4.89
C PRO A 84 -5.46 25.42 5.84
N ASN A 85 -6.40 24.97 6.68
CA ASN A 85 -6.14 23.88 7.63
C ASN A 85 -5.94 22.54 6.92
N GLU A 86 -6.57 22.32 5.76
CA GLU A 86 -6.27 21.16 4.91
C GLU A 86 -4.88 21.27 4.28
N CYS A 87 -4.48 22.47 3.82
CA CYS A 87 -3.13 22.65 3.32
C CYS A 87 -2.09 22.35 4.41
N TYR A 88 -2.32 22.83 5.64
CA TYR A 88 -1.47 22.50 6.78
C TYR A 88 -1.48 21.00 7.08
N GLY A 89 -2.66 20.37 7.15
CA GLY A 89 -2.79 18.93 7.34
C GLY A 89 -2.07 18.13 6.26
N ASN A 90 -2.18 18.51 5.00
CA ASN A 90 -1.46 17.85 3.90
C ASN A 90 0.06 17.97 4.07
N LYS A 91 0.58 19.11 4.55
CA LYS A 91 2.00 19.26 4.91
C LYS A 91 2.39 18.36 6.09
N VAL A 92 1.57 18.27 7.13
CA VAL A 92 1.82 17.37 8.29
C VAL A 92 1.94 15.92 7.81
N HIS A 93 1.04 15.46 6.95
CA HIS A 93 1.11 14.11 6.38
C HIS A 93 2.38 13.93 5.53
N ALA A 94 2.73 14.89 4.67
CA ALA A 94 3.93 14.82 3.82
C ALA A 94 5.23 14.79 4.65
N CYS A 95 5.32 15.64 5.68
CA CYS A 95 6.43 15.68 6.62
C CYS A 95 6.53 14.40 7.44
N ALA A 96 5.41 13.81 7.87
CA ALA A 96 5.41 12.54 8.58
C ALA A 96 5.94 11.39 7.71
N ILE A 97 5.51 11.32 6.44
CA ILE A 97 6.04 10.34 5.47
C ILE A 97 7.56 10.51 5.27
N GLN A 98 8.04 11.74 5.29
CA GLN A 98 9.47 12.04 5.16
C GLN A 98 10.26 11.64 6.42
N HIS A 99 9.80 12.09 7.60
CA HIS A 99 10.59 12.12 8.84
C HIS A 99 10.28 11.01 9.84
N ILE A 100 9.18 10.27 9.71
CA ILE A 100 8.99 9.08 10.53
C ILE A 100 10.05 8.04 10.15
N GLU A 101 10.74 7.53 11.16
CA GLU A 101 11.75 6.49 11.03
C GLU A 101 11.31 5.26 11.81
N GLY A 102 11.59 4.07 11.26
CA GLY A 102 11.41 2.82 11.98
C GLY A 102 12.61 2.52 12.87
N SER A 103 12.43 1.64 13.85
CA SER A 103 13.53 1.13 14.67
C SER A 103 14.06 -0.17 14.07
N SER A 104 15.38 -0.26 13.84
CA SER A 104 16.02 -1.51 13.40
C SER A 104 15.96 -2.62 14.46
N TYR A 105 15.70 -2.27 15.71
CA TYR A 105 15.57 -3.19 16.83
C TYR A 105 14.13 -3.69 17.06
N GLU A 106 13.14 -3.04 16.43
CA GLU A 106 11.72 -3.40 16.56
C GLU A 106 11.16 -3.75 15.17
N PRO A 107 11.29 -5.01 14.71
CA PRO A 107 10.93 -5.40 13.35
C PRO A 107 9.43 -5.24 13.03
N ASN A 108 8.59 -5.05 14.04
CA ASN A 108 7.17 -4.75 13.87
C ASN A 108 6.87 -3.24 13.76
N ASN A 109 7.80 -2.36 14.15
CA ASN A 109 7.69 -0.89 14.10
C ASN A 109 8.53 -0.33 12.96
N THR A 110 8.27 -0.80 11.74
CA THR A 110 8.92 -0.24 10.55
C THR A 110 8.40 1.16 10.26
N LYS A 111 9.15 1.92 9.46
CA LYS A 111 8.73 3.26 9.00
C LYS A 111 7.33 3.24 8.40
N GLU A 112 7.03 2.24 7.57
CA GLU A 112 5.74 2.10 6.90
C GLU A 112 4.60 1.83 7.88
N VAL A 113 4.81 0.97 8.89
CA VAL A 113 3.81 0.66 9.92
C VAL A 113 3.51 1.89 10.77
N LEU A 114 4.55 2.57 11.26
CA LEU A 114 4.42 3.77 12.07
C LEU A 114 3.74 4.91 11.29
N THR A 115 4.15 5.13 10.03
CA THR A 115 3.55 6.14 9.17
C THR A 115 2.07 5.84 8.92
N LEU A 116 1.72 4.58 8.64
CA LEU A 116 0.34 4.18 8.37
C LEU A 116 -0.55 4.31 9.62
N ASN A 117 -0.06 3.93 10.81
CA ASN A 117 -0.76 4.13 12.08
C ASN A 117 -1.03 5.62 12.32
N TYR A 118 0.00 6.45 12.15
CA TYR A 118 -0.11 7.89 12.36
C TYR A 118 -1.10 8.54 11.37
N VAL A 119 -1.00 8.22 10.08
CA VAL A 119 -1.93 8.71 9.05
C VAL A 119 -3.36 8.24 9.34
N ASN A 120 -3.57 6.99 9.75
CA ASN A 120 -4.89 6.50 10.15
C ASN A 120 -5.50 7.37 11.28
N CYS A 121 -4.72 7.64 12.33
CA CYS A 121 -5.18 8.51 13.42
C CYS A 121 -5.50 9.93 12.94
N LEU A 122 -4.64 10.54 12.12
CA LEU A 122 -4.85 11.90 11.62
C LEU A 122 -6.13 12.00 10.80
N MET A 123 -6.35 11.04 9.89
CA MET A 123 -7.54 11.01 9.05
C MET A 123 -8.82 10.87 9.87
N GLU A 124 -8.80 10.07 10.94
CA GLU A 124 -9.95 9.87 11.84
C GLU A 124 -10.24 11.14 12.66
N ARG A 125 -9.22 11.66 13.35
CA ARG A 125 -9.40 12.80 14.27
C ARG A 125 -9.68 14.12 13.55
N ALA A 126 -9.15 14.30 12.35
CA ALA A 126 -9.40 15.51 11.58
C ALA A 126 -10.91 15.69 11.26
N GLN A 127 -11.68 14.58 11.23
CA GLN A 127 -13.14 14.63 11.00
C GLN A 127 -13.92 15.18 12.19
N LEU A 128 -13.32 15.25 13.39
CA LEU A 128 -13.95 15.85 14.57
C LEU A 128 -14.06 17.38 14.47
N LYS A 129 -13.33 18.00 13.54
CA LYS A 129 -13.35 19.45 13.26
C LYS A 129 -13.14 20.31 14.52
N SER A 130 -12.25 19.88 15.41
CA SER A 130 -11.90 20.54 16.68
C SER A 130 -11.11 21.85 16.53
N GLY A 131 -11.00 22.40 15.31
CA GLY A 131 -10.19 23.59 15.00
C GLY A 131 -8.75 23.22 14.64
N GLU A 132 -7.93 22.90 15.65
CA GLU A 132 -6.53 22.54 15.44
C GLU A 132 -6.38 21.16 14.76
N PHE A 133 -5.42 21.04 13.85
CA PHE A 133 -5.10 19.77 13.20
C PHE A 133 -4.48 18.79 14.22
N PRO A 134 -4.92 17.52 14.29
CA PRO A 134 -4.67 16.64 15.46
C PRO A 134 -3.26 16.02 15.52
N GLY A 135 -2.25 16.69 14.99
CA GLY A 135 -0.88 16.22 14.82
C GLY A 135 -0.25 15.66 16.10
N GLU A 136 -0.09 16.49 17.12
CA GLU A 136 0.54 16.09 18.39
C GLU A 136 -0.23 14.95 19.07
N SER A 137 -1.56 15.05 19.09
CA SER A 137 -2.40 14.04 19.76
C SER A 137 -2.25 12.67 19.11
N CYS A 138 -2.19 12.60 17.79
CA CYS A 138 -1.96 11.36 17.07
C CYS A 138 -0.53 10.87 17.25
N ALA A 139 0.45 11.77 17.35
CA ALA A 139 1.83 11.38 17.54
C ALA A 139 2.01 10.67 18.88
N ARG A 140 1.37 11.18 19.95
CA ARG A 140 1.33 10.52 21.25
C ARG A 140 0.66 9.14 21.21
N ASP A 141 -0.49 9.03 20.53
CA ASP A 141 -1.25 7.77 20.54
C ASP A 141 -0.68 6.69 19.62
N THR A 142 0.20 7.06 18.69
CA THR A 142 0.89 6.13 17.79
C THR A 142 2.40 6.06 18.04
N ASP A 143 2.85 6.49 19.23
CA ASP A 143 4.25 6.43 19.68
C ASP A 143 5.27 7.12 18.74
N ILE A 144 4.86 8.17 18.02
CA ILE A 144 5.74 8.98 17.18
C ILE A 144 6.47 10.02 18.05
N ARG A 145 7.75 9.76 18.30
CA ARG A 145 8.57 10.53 19.25
C ARG A 145 9.18 11.81 18.69
N ASN A 146 9.13 12.02 17.38
CA ASN A 146 9.73 13.16 16.69
C ASN A 146 8.68 14.14 16.14
N TRP A 147 7.56 14.28 16.85
CA TRP A 147 6.48 15.20 16.46
C TRP A 147 6.97 16.63 16.23
N GLU A 148 7.86 17.14 17.08
CA GLU A 148 8.39 18.48 16.99
C GLU A 148 9.11 18.72 15.64
N ASN A 149 9.82 17.71 15.13
CA ASN A 149 10.47 17.77 13.82
C ASN A 149 9.44 17.78 12.69
N ILE A 150 8.38 16.96 12.80
CA ILE A 150 7.28 16.92 11.82
C ILE A 150 6.53 18.26 11.79
N ALA A 151 6.23 18.83 12.96
CA ALA A 151 5.57 20.12 13.09
C ALA A 151 6.44 21.27 12.57
N ALA A 152 7.74 21.26 12.85
CA ALA A 152 8.69 22.22 12.31
C ALA A 152 8.75 22.15 10.78
N CYS A 153 8.88 20.94 10.22
CA CYS A 153 8.83 20.71 8.77
C CYS A 153 7.54 21.26 8.15
N ALA A 154 6.37 20.98 8.74
CA ALA A 154 5.09 21.41 8.20
C ALA A 154 4.89 22.93 8.20
N ASN A 155 5.57 23.63 9.11
CA ASN A 155 5.54 25.08 9.25
C ASN A 155 6.63 25.80 8.42
N ASP A 156 7.54 25.08 7.77
CA ASP A 156 8.65 25.66 7.02
C ASP A 156 8.57 25.38 5.50
N THR A 157 9.58 25.86 4.79
CA THR A 157 9.82 25.67 3.36
C THR A 157 9.89 24.20 3.00
N GLU A 158 10.46 23.35 3.87
CA GLU A 158 10.53 21.90 3.63
C GLU A 158 9.13 21.28 3.43
N GLY A 159 8.18 21.55 4.34
CA GLY A 159 6.81 21.05 4.20
C GLY A 159 6.11 21.58 2.95
N SER A 160 6.43 22.81 2.56
CA SER A 160 5.95 23.39 1.29
C SER A 160 6.53 22.65 0.08
N ASP A 161 7.82 22.33 0.08
CA ASP A 161 8.45 21.55 -0.98
C ASP A 161 7.92 20.12 -1.05
N LEU A 162 7.69 19.47 0.08
CA LEU A 162 7.10 18.13 0.15
C LEU A 162 5.67 18.12 -0.39
N LEU A 163 4.84 19.11 -0.01
CA LEU A 163 3.48 19.23 -0.53
C LEU A 163 3.46 19.54 -2.04
N ARG A 164 4.38 20.39 -2.52
CA ARG A 164 4.56 20.65 -3.96
C ARG A 164 4.93 19.38 -4.71
N LYS A 165 5.87 18.58 -4.20
CA LYS A 165 6.23 17.27 -4.77
C LYS A 165 5.03 16.32 -4.81
N ALA A 166 4.19 16.29 -3.77
CA ALA A 166 2.94 15.52 -3.79
C ALA A 166 1.97 16.03 -4.87
N GLY A 167 1.90 17.34 -5.09
CA GLY A 167 1.16 17.95 -6.19
C GLY A 167 1.71 17.59 -7.58
N ASP A 168 3.03 17.56 -7.75
CA ASP A 168 3.67 17.11 -8.98
C ASP A 168 3.35 15.64 -9.28
N GLU A 169 3.40 14.78 -8.27
CA GLU A 169 3.03 13.36 -8.39
C GLU A 169 1.54 13.18 -8.72
N THR A 170 0.67 14.01 -8.17
CA THR A 170 -0.76 14.00 -8.48
C THR A 170 -1.01 14.45 -9.93
N ASN A 171 -0.37 15.54 -10.34
CA ASN A 171 -0.48 16.08 -11.70
C ASN A 171 0.08 15.14 -12.78
N LYS A 172 1.07 14.30 -12.45
CA LYS A 172 1.58 13.24 -13.34
C LYS A 172 0.55 12.15 -13.58
N LEU A 173 -0.29 11.83 -12.59
CA LEU A 173 -1.37 10.86 -12.74
C LEU A 173 -2.53 11.45 -13.54
N GLN A 174 -3.04 12.61 -13.11
CA GLN A 174 -4.18 13.29 -13.74
C GLN A 174 -4.20 14.78 -13.34
N LYS A 175 -4.34 15.67 -14.33
CA LYS A 175 -4.39 17.13 -14.09
C LYS A 175 -5.58 17.78 -14.84
N PRO A 176 -6.59 18.33 -14.13
CA PRO A 176 -6.81 18.22 -12.69
C PRO A 176 -7.24 16.81 -12.27
N LEU A 177 -6.92 16.41 -11.04
CA LEU A 177 -7.46 15.18 -10.45
C LEU A 177 -8.98 15.33 -10.28
N THR A 178 -9.78 14.35 -10.72
CA THR A 178 -11.24 14.49 -10.73
C THR A 178 -11.90 14.16 -9.39
N SER A 179 -11.33 13.20 -8.64
CA SER A 179 -11.88 12.70 -7.38
C SER A 179 -10.80 12.32 -6.37
N VAL A 180 -11.15 12.39 -5.08
CA VAL A 180 -10.37 11.80 -3.98
C VAL A 180 -11.29 10.96 -3.10
N PRO A 181 -10.81 9.85 -2.51
CA PRO A 181 -9.48 9.28 -2.71
C PRO A 181 -9.33 8.71 -4.13
N THR A 182 -8.12 8.77 -4.68
CA THR A 182 -7.76 8.06 -5.93
C THR A 182 -6.71 7.01 -5.63
N VAL A 183 -6.89 5.79 -6.13
CA VAL A 183 -6.02 4.64 -5.98
C VAL A 183 -5.50 4.24 -7.35
N ALA A 184 -4.18 4.19 -7.50
CA ALA A 184 -3.52 3.74 -8.72
C ALA A 184 -2.61 2.54 -8.42
N PHE A 185 -2.82 1.43 -9.12
CA PHE A 185 -1.92 0.29 -9.08
C PHE A 185 -0.86 0.46 -10.16
N ARG A 186 0.42 0.20 -9.83
CA ARG A 186 1.56 0.37 -10.76
C ARG A 186 1.57 1.76 -11.44
N GLN A 187 1.19 2.79 -10.68
CA GLN A 187 1.12 4.20 -11.14
C GLN A 187 0.18 4.45 -12.34
N THR A 188 -0.73 3.52 -12.65
CA THR A 188 -1.67 3.67 -13.76
C THR A 188 -3.07 3.94 -13.22
N TYR A 189 -3.73 4.97 -13.76
CA TYR A 189 -5.14 5.23 -13.49
C TYR A 189 -6.01 4.43 -14.47
N ASP A 190 -6.84 3.54 -13.92
CA ASP A 190 -7.90 2.85 -14.65
C ASP A 190 -9.22 3.10 -13.90
N ARG A 191 -10.25 3.54 -14.63
CA ARG A 191 -11.52 3.98 -14.01
C ARG A 191 -12.22 2.85 -13.28
N ASP A 192 -12.26 1.66 -13.87
CA ASP A 192 -12.97 0.52 -13.29
C ASP A 192 -12.23 -0.01 -12.06
N THR A 193 -10.90 -0.08 -12.13
CA THR A 193 -10.04 -0.43 -10.99
C THR A 193 -10.15 0.60 -9.88
N GLN A 194 -10.18 1.89 -10.20
CA GLN A 194 -10.39 2.97 -9.24
C GLN A 194 -11.74 2.84 -8.51
N ASN A 195 -12.83 2.67 -9.25
CA ASN A 195 -14.16 2.48 -8.67
C ASN A 195 -14.17 1.26 -7.74
N GLN A 196 -13.63 0.13 -8.23
CA GLN A 196 -13.52 -1.09 -7.43
C GLN A 196 -12.67 -0.89 -6.17
N ALA A 197 -11.58 -0.12 -6.26
CA ALA A 197 -10.68 0.13 -5.14
C ALA A 197 -11.32 0.98 -4.05
N VAL A 198 -12.11 1.99 -4.43
CA VAL A 198 -12.84 2.83 -3.46
C VAL A 198 -14.01 2.07 -2.83
N ASP A 199 -14.70 1.23 -3.59
CA ASP A 199 -15.81 0.41 -3.08
C ASP A 199 -15.34 -0.74 -2.18
N ASN A 200 -14.29 -1.46 -2.59
CA ASN A 200 -13.71 -2.59 -1.87
C ASN A 200 -12.22 -2.73 -2.22
N PHE A 201 -11.38 -2.05 -1.45
CA PHE A 201 -9.94 -2.00 -1.69
C PHE A 201 -9.29 -3.38 -1.68
N ARG A 202 -9.69 -4.25 -0.74
CA ARG A 202 -9.15 -5.61 -0.64
C ARG A 202 -9.43 -6.43 -1.91
N ALA A 203 -10.64 -6.35 -2.45
CA ALA A 203 -10.99 -7.05 -3.68
C ALA A 203 -10.21 -6.51 -4.88
N ALA A 204 -10.08 -5.19 -5.01
CA ALA A 204 -9.27 -4.57 -6.06
C ALA A 204 -7.79 -4.96 -5.96
N LEU A 205 -7.21 -4.94 -4.75
CA LEU A 205 -5.84 -5.37 -4.49
C LEU A 205 -5.63 -6.84 -4.88
N CYS A 206 -6.52 -7.73 -4.44
CA CYS A 206 -6.42 -9.16 -4.75
C CYS A 206 -6.51 -9.46 -6.25
N LYS A 207 -7.30 -8.69 -7.02
CA LYS A 207 -7.38 -8.79 -8.48
C LYS A 207 -6.07 -8.38 -9.16
N ASN A 208 -5.29 -7.49 -8.54
CA ASN A 208 -4.04 -6.96 -9.08
C ASN A 208 -2.79 -7.72 -8.60
N LEU A 209 -2.92 -8.64 -7.63
CA LEU A 209 -1.82 -9.47 -7.14
C LEU A 209 -1.68 -10.77 -7.95
N ASN A 210 -0.45 -11.07 -8.38
CA ASN A 210 -0.12 -12.32 -9.06
C ASN A 210 1.25 -12.85 -8.58
N PRO A 211 1.33 -14.05 -7.97
CA PRO A 211 0.20 -14.88 -7.54
C PRO A 211 -0.61 -14.21 -6.42
N ALA A 212 -1.92 -14.43 -6.39
CA ALA A 212 -2.76 -13.91 -5.31
C ALA A 212 -2.47 -14.66 -3.98
N PRO A 213 -2.18 -13.95 -2.87
CA PRO A 213 -1.96 -14.58 -1.57
C PRO A 213 -3.18 -15.36 -1.05
N VAL A 214 -2.97 -16.28 -0.10
CA VAL A 214 -4.07 -17.03 0.55
C VAL A 214 -5.10 -16.09 1.19
N ALA A 215 -4.67 -14.93 1.70
CA ALA A 215 -5.54 -13.89 2.22
C ALA A 215 -6.59 -13.39 1.19
N CYS A 216 -6.39 -13.60 -0.11
CA CYS A 216 -7.37 -13.27 -1.15
C CYS A 216 -8.48 -14.30 -1.34
N ARG A 217 -8.41 -15.49 -0.71
CA ARG A 217 -9.41 -16.55 -0.87
C ARG A 217 -10.71 -16.30 -0.09
N ASN A 218 -10.64 -15.52 0.99
CA ASN A 218 -11.77 -15.24 1.90
C ASN A 218 -12.23 -13.79 1.78
N ILE A 219 -12.65 -13.35 0.58
CA ILE A 219 -13.23 -12.02 0.39
C ILE A 219 -14.72 -12.11 0.74
N PRO A 220 -15.21 -11.46 1.83
CA PRO A 220 -16.64 -11.38 2.08
C PRO A 220 -17.31 -10.65 0.91
N GLY A 221 -18.22 -11.34 0.21
CA GLY A 221 -18.95 -10.78 -0.95
C GLY A 221 -18.34 -11.05 -2.33
N GLY A 222 -17.22 -11.77 -2.43
CA GLY A 222 -16.70 -12.26 -3.71
C GLY A 222 -17.35 -13.58 -4.10
N SER A 223 -18.09 -13.61 -5.21
CA SER A 223 -18.55 -14.86 -5.83
C SER A 223 -17.36 -15.80 -6.04
N ALA A 224 -17.43 -16.98 -5.42
CA ALA A 224 -16.38 -18.00 -5.53
C ALA A 224 -16.09 -18.31 -7.01
N PRO A 225 -14.82 -18.34 -7.45
CA PRO A 225 -14.50 -18.95 -8.72
C PRO A 225 -14.85 -20.44 -8.61
N GLY A 226 -15.72 -20.91 -9.50
CA GLY A 226 -16.15 -22.30 -9.56
C GLY A 226 -14.95 -23.23 -9.54
N LEU A 227 -14.99 -24.21 -8.64
CA LEU A 227 -14.03 -25.31 -8.60
C LEU A 227 -14.02 -25.97 -9.98
N ALA A 228 -12.95 -25.77 -10.74
CA ALA A 228 -12.67 -26.62 -11.89
C ALA A 228 -12.45 -28.04 -11.35
N SER A 229 -13.41 -28.93 -11.63
CA SER A 229 -13.30 -30.35 -11.34
C SER A 229 -12.10 -30.91 -12.10
N PHE A 230 -10.97 -31.08 -11.41
CA PHE A 230 -9.89 -31.92 -11.90
C PHE A 230 -10.39 -33.38 -11.84
N GLY A 231 -10.76 -33.92 -12.99
CA GLY A 231 -11.06 -35.35 -13.12
C GLY A 231 -9.83 -36.16 -12.72
N LEU A 232 -9.98 -37.04 -11.72
CA LEU A 232 -8.97 -38.05 -11.40
C LEU A 232 -8.84 -39.00 -12.59
N VAL A 233 -7.75 -38.88 -13.34
CA VAL A 233 -7.31 -39.94 -14.25
C VAL A 233 -6.55 -40.96 -13.41
N THR A 234 -7.23 -42.03 -13.00
CA THR A 234 -6.59 -43.17 -12.35
C THR A 234 -5.85 -44.00 -13.40
N LEU A 235 -4.51 -43.94 -13.39
CA LEU A 235 -3.65 -44.84 -14.16
C LEU A 235 -3.66 -46.23 -13.51
N VAL A 236 -4.36 -47.19 -14.12
CA VAL A 236 -4.27 -48.61 -13.75
C VAL A 236 -3.12 -49.24 -14.51
N SER A 237 -2.01 -49.52 -13.82
CA SER A 237 -0.90 -50.29 -14.35
C SER A 237 -1.21 -51.79 -14.29
N VAL A 238 -1.39 -52.44 -15.44
CA VAL A 238 -1.50 -53.89 -15.54
C VAL A 238 -0.09 -54.48 -15.64
N ILE A 239 0.39 -55.12 -14.57
CA ILE A 239 1.57 -55.98 -14.61
C ILE A 239 1.13 -57.37 -15.05
N LEU A 240 1.47 -57.75 -16.28
CA LEU A 240 1.32 -59.12 -16.79
C LEU A 240 2.62 -59.89 -16.52
N THR A 241 2.66 -60.64 -15.44
CA THR A 241 3.61 -61.74 -15.25
C THR A 241 3.10 -62.96 -16.01
N ARG A 242 3.86 -63.45 -16.99
CA ARG A 242 3.73 -64.82 -17.48
C ARG A 242 4.96 -65.62 -17.07
N LEU A 243 4.75 -66.46 -16.06
CA LEU A 243 5.50 -67.70 -15.82
C LEU A 243 4.78 -68.79 -16.60
N LEU A 244 5.48 -69.38 -17.57
CA LEU A 244 5.52 -70.78 -18.03
C LEU A 244 6.31 -70.82 -19.34
#